data_AF-A0AAD5JE81-F1
#
_entry.id   AF-A0AAD5JE81-F1
#
_cell.length_a   1.000
_cell.length_b   1.000
_cell.length_c   1.000
_cell.angle_alpha   90.00
_cell.angle_beta   90.00
_cell.angle_gamma   90.00
#
_symmetry.space_group_name_H-M   'P 1'
#
loop_
_entity.id
_entity.type
_entity.pdbx_description
1 polymer ?
#
loop_
_entity_poly.entity_id
_entity_poly.type
_entity_poly.pdbx_seq_one_letter_code
_entity_poly.pdbx_strand_id
1 'polypeptide(L)'
;MADIVIHLQTTQAPQNQLMNLSPPEPNSPLPDLLPRQKDTIVVSPQIDSHDTILTAESVDAHPTQAPQNQQNHAPIYQLINLPDRSLLPSQSKNRDQYRLKCLPLKKFALAGNFKEAKPLLRNESDHHLSMLRTAITEMDETVLHIATGARQVGFIEEIIKLMEPDDLKLQDRNGNTAFCFAAAAGSIEIVKLMLDKNPDLLTLRGADNKVPLYMAALFGRTEMAKFLYDGTESQLTDQDEADLFFKCIDTDLYDIALKLLKHQPKLAVTRDEHEDTALHVLARKPSSLFARRRIGIFKRLAYSS
;
A
#
# COMPACT_ATOMS: atom_id res chain seq x y z
N MET A 1 -6.42 -0.70 2.78
CA MET A 1 -5.66 -1.42 1.73
C MET A 1 -6.40 -1.58 0.38
N ALA A 2 -7.69 -1.23 0.24
CA ALA A 2 -8.44 -1.49 -1.00
C ALA A 2 -8.47 -0.36 -2.05
N ASP A 3 -8.22 0.91 -1.69
CA ASP A 3 -8.54 2.03 -2.60
C ASP A 3 -7.39 2.49 -3.53
N ILE A 4 -6.14 2.07 -3.30
CA ILE A 4 -5.01 2.38 -4.21
C ILE A 4 -5.05 1.52 -5.49
N VAL A 5 -5.75 0.37 -5.45
CA VAL A 5 -5.76 -0.59 -6.57
C VAL A 5 -6.74 -0.18 -7.67
N ILE A 6 -7.79 0.59 -7.36
CA ILE A 6 -8.90 0.83 -8.31
C ILE A 6 -8.54 1.83 -9.42
N HIS A 7 -7.55 2.72 -9.23
CA HIS A 7 -7.21 3.74 -10.23
C HIS A 7 -6.05 3.39 -11.18
N LEU A 8 -5.35 2.28 -10.97
CA LEU A 8 -4.21 1.88 -11.82
C LEU A 8 -4.54 0.80 -12.86
N GLN A 9 -5.77 0.28 -12.89
CA GLN A 9 -6.20 -0.72 -13.85
C GLN A 9 -7.50 -0.29 -14.52
N THR A 10 -7.41 0.20 -15.76
CA THR A 10 -8.34 0.03 -16.90
C THR A 10 -8.44 1.29 -17.78
N THR A 11 -7.53 1.42 -18.74
CA THR A 11 -7.85 2.06 -20.03
C THR A 11 -7.42 1.12 -21.15
N GLN A 12 -8.38 0.35 -21.68
CA GLN A 12 -8.29 -0.26 -23.01
C GLN A 12 -9.55 0.12 -23.78
N ALA A 13 -9.34 0.69 -24.97
CA ALA A 13 -10.38 1.10 -25.91
C ALA A 13 -10.99 -0.14 -26.63
N PRO A 14 -12.22 -0.05 -27.16
CA PRO A 14 -12.95 -1.21 -27.67
C PRO A 14 -12.62 -1.50 -29.14
N GLN A 15 -12.54 -2.79 -29.48
CA GLN A 15 -12.63 -3.28 -30.85
C GLN A 15 -13.90 -4.12 -31.03
N ASN A 16 -14.48 -3.96 -32.21
CA ASN A 16 -15.86 -4.25 -32.60
C ASN A 16 -16.26 -5.74 -32.61
N GLN A 17 -17.58 -5.91 -32.42
CA GLN A 17 -18.40 -7.10 -32.60
C GLN A 17 -18.35 -7.68 -34.02
N LEU A 18 -18.45 -9.02 -34.13
CA LEU A 18 -19.35 -9.66 -35.09
C LEU A 18 -19.85 -11.02 -34.54
N MET A 19 -21.17 -11.21 -34.63
CA MET A 19 -21.99 -12.34 -34.16
C MET A 19 -21.74 -13.64 -34.95
N ASN A 20 -21.92 -14.82 -34.31
CA ASN A 20 -23.04 -15.72 -34.64
C ASN A 20 -23.15 -16.99 -33.75
N LEU A 21 -24.34 -17.12 -33.14
CA LEU A 21 -25.26 -18.27 -33.01
C LEU A 21 -24.85 -19.58 -32.28
N SER A 22 -25.65 -19.91 -31.26
CA SER A 22 -25.75 -21.16 -30.45
C SER A 22 -26.78 -22.18 -31.05
N PRO A 23 -27.22 -23.24 -30.33
CA PRO A 23 -26.69 -24.63 -30.20
C PRO A 23 -27.75 -25.69 -30.71
N PRO A 24 -27.84 -27.02 -30.37
CA PRO A 24 -28.01 -27.61 -29.01
C PRO A 24 -27.42 -29.04 -28.73
N GLU A 25 -27.57 -29.47 -27.46
CA GLU A 25 -27.36 -30.78 -26.75
C GLU A 25 -28.30 -31.95 -27.21
N PRO A 26 -28.43 -33.21 -26.62
CA PRO A 26 -28.17 -33.68 -25.22
C PRO A 26 -27.86 -35.20 -24.88
N ASN A 27 -27.73 -35.48 -23.56
CA ASN A 27 -28.06 -36.69 -22.76
C ASN A 27 -27.18 -37.98 -22.85
N SER A 28 -26.91 -38.80 -21.81
CA SER A 28 -27.12 -38.95 -20.33
C SER A 28 -26.54 -40.36 -19.94
N PRO A 29 -26.75 -41.04 -18.77
CA PRO A 29 -27.06 -40.69 -17.36
C PRO A 29 -26.17 -41.40 -16.27
N LEU A 30 -26.42 -41.05 -14.99
CA LEU A 30 -26.00 -41.69 -13.71
C LEU A 30 -26.69 -43.05 -13.41
N PRO A 31 -26.27 -43.79 -12.35
CA PRO A 31 -27.12 -43.86 -11.13
C PRO A 31 -26.40 -43.97 -9.76
N ASP A 32 -27.20 -43.69 -8.72
CA ASP A 32 -27.06 -43.69 -7.25
C ASP A 32 -26.90 -45.08 -6.58
N LEU A 33 -26.45 -45.11 -5.31
CA LEU A 33 -27.16 -45.64 -4.10
C LEU A 33 -26.22 -45.95 -2.90
N LEU A 34 -26.49 -45.28 -1.76
CA LEU A 34 -26.16 -45.67 -0.36
C LEU A 34 -27.30 -46.57 0.22
N PRO A 35 -27.40 -46.96 1.53
CA PRO A 35 -26.49 -46.91 2.72
C PRO A 35 -26.47 -48.23 3.54
N ARG A 36 -25.71 -48.30 4.66
CA ARG A 36 -26.14 -48.98 5.92
C ARG A 36 -25.27 -48.65 7.14
N GLN A 37 -25.88 -48.82 8.31
CA GLN A 37 -25.61 -48.27 9.65
C GLN A 37 -25.14 -49.35 10.66
N LYS A 38 -24.65 -48.88 11.82
CA LYS A 38 -24.54 -49.49 13.18
C LYS A 38 -23.31 -50.35 13.50
N ASP A 39 -22.57 -49.94 14.55
CA ASP A 39 -22.72 -50.58 15.87
C ASP A 39 -22.22 -49.69 17.02
N THR A 40 -22.92 -49.85 18.15
CA THR A 40 -22.82 -49.18 19.44
C THR A 40 -22.04 -50.06 20.41
N ILE A 41 -21.13 -49.51 21.23
CA ILE A 41 -20.84 -50.05 22.57
C ILE A 41 -20.75 -48.90 23.58
N VAL A 42 -21.63 -49.00 24.57
CA VAL A 42 -21.76 -48.23 25.80
C VAL A 42 -20.86 -48.86 26.87
N VAL A 43 -20.09 -48.09 27.64
CA VAL A 43 -19.93 -48.26 29.12
C VAL A 43 -19.45 -46.94 29.75
N SER A 44 -20.29 -46.38 30.62
CA SER A 44 -19.97 -45.62 31.86
C SER A 44 -20.72 -46.39 33.00
N PRO A 45 -20.47 -46.24 34.34
CA PRO A 45 -20.39 -44.96 35.06
C PRO A 45 -19.63 -44.94 36.44
N GLN A 46 -19.83 -43.82 37.16
CA GLN A 46 -19.68 -43.52 38.61
C GLN A 46 -18.31 -42.97 39.07
N ILE A 47 -18.17 -41.69 39.48
CA ILE A 47 -18.76 -40.91 40.60
C ILE A 47 -18.41 -41.49 41.97
N ASP A 48 -17.55 -40.79 42.72
CA ASP A 48 -17.89 -40.40 44.09
C ASP A 48 -17.10 -39.16 44.57
N SER A 49 -17.87 -38.33 45.24
CA SER A 49 -17.65 -37.04 45.90
C SER A 49 -16.91 -37.16 47.23
N HIS A 50 -16.21 -36.11 47.66
CA HIS A 50 -16.24 -35.68 49.06
C HIS A 50 -16.01 -34.17 49.19
N ASP A 51 -17.01 -33.53 49.81
CA ASP A 51 -17.10 -32.14 50.22
C ASP A 51 -16.06 -31.74 51.27
N THR A 52 -15.70 -30.44 51.30
CA THR A 52 -15.59 -29.67 52.55
C THR A 52 -15.93 -28.22 52.30
N ILE A 53 -16.96 -27.74 53.02
CA ILE A 53 -17.49 -26.38 53.09
C ILE A 53 -16.78 -25.60 54.20
N LEU A 54 -16.64 -24.28 54.02
CA LEU A 54 -16.64 -23.14 55.00
C LEU A 54 -15.77 -22.02 54.40
N THR A 55 -16.12 -20.74 54.27
CA THR A 55 -17.16 -19.86 54.81
C THR A 55 -17.35 -18.67 53.86
N ALA A 56 -18.54 -18.07 53.91
CA ALA A 56 -18.97 -16.89 53.15
C ALA A 56 -18.27 -15.59 53.60
N GLU A 57 -18.10 -14.65 52.66
CA GLU A 57 -18.36 -13.23 52.91
C GLU A 57 -18.74 -12.50 51.61
N SER A 58 -19.68 -11.58 51.78
CA SER A 58 -20.55 -10.92 50.82
C SER A 58 -19.91 -9.78 50.04
N VAL A 59 -20.17 -9.68 48.74
CA VAL A 59 -20.16 -8.38 48.04
C VAL A 59 -21.17 -8.32 46.90
N ASP A 60 -21.80 -7.16 46.81
CA ASP A 60 -22.99 -6.73 46.08
C ASP A 60 -23.15 -7.16 44.61
N ALA A 61 -24.39 -7.52 44.27
CA ALA A 61 -24.86 -7.70 42.91
C ALA A 61 -25.27 -6.35 42.29
N HIS A 62 -24.60 -5.95 41.20
CA HIS A 62 -25.07 -4.92 40.27
C HIS A 62 -25.07 -5.45 38.83
N PRO A 63 -26.01 -4.98 37.98
CA PRO A 63 -26.45 -5.70 36.79
C PRO A 63 -25.44 -5.62 35.65
N THR A 64 -25.23 -6.76 35.00
CA THR A 64 -24.41 -6.98 33.81
C THR A 64 -24.82 -6.03 32.68
N GLN A 65 -24.00 -5.02 32.39
CA GLN A 65 -24.06 -4.26 31.14
C GLN A 65 -23.16 -4.93 30.11
N ALA A 66 -23.71 -5.08 28.89
CA ALA A 66 -23.04 -5.63 27.72
C ALA A 66 -21.73 -4.86 27.40
N PRO A 67 -20.69 -5.54 26.88
CA PRO A 67 -19.44 -4.88 26.55
C PRO A 67 -19.68 -3.81 25.49
N GLN A 68 -19.42 -2.56 25.88
CA GLN A 68 -19.51 -1.41 25.00
C GLN A 68 -18.48 -1.53 23.88
N ASN A 69 -18.97 -1.37 22.65
CA ASN A 69 -18.23 -1.20 21.40
C ASN A 69 -16.83 -0.58 21.60
N GLN A 70 -15.80 -1.39 21.35
CA GLN A 70 -14.49 -0.87 20.99
C GLN A 70 -14.67 -0.02 19.74
N GLN A 71 -14.57 1.30 19.92
CA GLN A 71 -14.46 2.23 18.82
C GLN A 71 -13.24 1.83 18.00
N ASN A 72 -13.49 1.43 16.75
CA ASN A 72 -12.48 1.31 15.70
C ASN A 72 -11.75 2.66 15.57
N HIS A 73 -10.66 2.83 16.30
CA HIS A 73 -9.72 3.90 16.03
C HIS A 73 -8.96 3.51 14.77
N ALA A 74 -9.35 4.11 13.63
CA ALA A 74 -8.50 4.11 12.46
C ALA A 74 -7.09 4.59 12.86
N PRO A 75 -6.00 4.01 12.32
CA PRO A 75 -4.66 4.43 12.67
C PRO A 75 -4.52 5.94 12.46
N ILE A 76 -4.06 6.64 13.49
CA ILE A 76 -3.77 8.08 13.42
C ILE A 76 -2.48 8.21 12.61
N TYR A 77 -2.60 8.46 11.30
CA TYR A 77 -1.46 8.83 10.47
C TYR A 77 -0.92 10.19 10.96
N GLN A 78 0.38 10.28 11.26
CA GLN A 78 1.04 11.58 11.48
C GLN A 78 1.12 12.33 10.15
N LEU A 79 0.06 13.08 9.83
CA LEU A 79 0.01 14.00 8.70
C LEU A 79 0.83 15.24 9.04
N ILE A 80 1.97 15.41 8.37
CA ILE A 80 2.93 16.48 8.67
C ILE A 80 2.70 17.68 7.73
N ASN A 81 2.44 17.42 6.45
CA ASN A 81 2.34 18.45 5.42
C ASN A 81 1.04 18.34 4.64
N LEU A 82 -0.02 18.99 5.12
CA LEU A 82 -1.32 18.93 4.48
C LEU A 82 -1.50 20.00 3.39
N PRO A 83 -2.16 19.66 2.27
CA PRO A 83 -2.54 20.64 1.27
C PRO A 83 -3.65 21.57 1.77
N ASP A 84 -3.86 22.68 1.05
CA ASP A 84 -4.99 23.57 1.31
C ASP A 84 -6.31 22.86 0.97
N ARG A 85 -7.19 22.73 1.98
CA ARG A 85 -8.50 22.08 1.87
C ARG A 85 -9.64 23.07 1.65
N SER A 86 -9.34 24.35 1.44
CA SER A 86 -10.33 25.43 1.29
C SER A 86 -11.40 25.13 0.23
N LEU A 87 -11.05 24.45 -0.86
CA LEU A 87 -11.97 24.17 -1.96
C LEU A 87 -12.74 22.84 -1.83
N LEU A 88 -12.58 22.06 -0.76
CA LEU A 88 -13.23 20.76 -0.65
C LEU A 88 -14.75 20.88 -0.38
N PRO A 89 -15.59 20.01 -0.99
CA PRO A 89 -17.04 20.12 -0.95
C PRO A 89 -17.67 19.82 0.42
N SER A 90 -16.92 19.19 1.33
CA SER A 90 -17.32 18.99 2.74
C SER A 90 -17.49 20.31 3.49
N GLN A 91 -16.88 21.40 2.99
CA GLN A 91 -17.15 22.76 3.44
C GLN A 91 -18.32 23.33 2.61
N SER A 92 -19.51 23.42 3.21
CA SER A 92 -20.80 23.63 2.53
C SER A 92 -20.90 24.85 1.60
N LYS A 93 -19.93 25.78 1.63
CA LYS A 93 -19.92 27.01 0.83
C LYS A 93 -19.11 26.93 -0.47
N ASN A 94 -18.32 25.86 -0.70
CA ASN A 94 -17.33 25.83 -1.79
C ASN A 94 -17.65 24.84 -2.92
N ARG A 95 -18.86 24.27 -2.93
CA ARG A 95 -19.25 23.23 -3.90
C ARG A 95 -19.16 23.68 -5.35
N ASP A 96 -19.51 24.93 -5.65
CA ASP A 96 -19.44 25.48 -7.01
C ASP A 96 -17.98 25.73 -7.42
N GLN A 97 -17.16 26.27 -6.52
CA GLN A 97 -15.73 26.46 -6.78
C GLN A 97 -15.00 25.13 -7.00
N TYR A 98 -15.31 24.10 -6.20
CA TYR A 98 -14.79 22.75 -6.39
C TYR A 98 -15.14 22.21 -7.78
N ARG A 99 -16.40 22.37 -8.21
CA ARG A 99 -16.88 21.94 -9.53
C ARG A 99 -16.21 22.69 -10.67
N LEU A 100 -15.97 23.99 -10.51
CA LEU A 100 -15.40 24.85 -11.54
C LEU A 100 -13.87 24.74 -11.64
N LYS A 101 -13.17 24.52 -10.52
CA LYS A 101 -11.70 24.49 -10.46
C LYS A 101 -11.14 23.07 -10.30
N CYS A 102 -11.53 22.36 -9.25
CA CYS A 102 -10.91 21.08 -8.90
C CYS A 102 -11.24 19.95 -9.88
N LEU A 103 -12.50 19.81 -10.30
CA LEU A 103 -12.90 18.72 -11.20
C LEU A 103 -12.25 18.83 -12.60
N PRO A 104 -12.25 20.00 -13.27
CA PRO A 104 -11.55 20.14 -14.55
C PRO A 104 -10.05 19.98 -14.39
N LEU A 105 -9.45 20.54 -13.33
CA LEU A 105 -8.02 20.39 -13.07
C LEU A 105 -7.63 18.92 -12.87
N LYS A 106 -8.41 18.15 -12.11
CA LYS A 106 -8.23 16.69 -11.99
C LYS A 106 -8.29 16.01 -13.35
N LYS A 107 -9.29 16.33 -14.18
CA LYS A 107 -9.44 15.75 -15.52
C LYS A 107 -8.21 16.04 -16.40
N PHE A 108 -7.71 17.28 -16.40
CA PHE A 108 -6.55 17.66 -17.19
C PHE A 108 -5.26 17.01 -16.67
N ALA A 109 -5.09 16.90 -15.36
CA ALA A 109 -3.97 16.20 -14.73
C ALA A 109 -3.96 14.70 -15.08
N LEU A 110 -5.13 14.04 -15.07
CA LEU A 110 -5.26 12.65 -15.50
C LEU A 110 -4.92 12.45 -16.98
N ALA A 111 -5.27 13.42 -17.83
CA ALA A 111 -5.06 13.38 -19.27
C ALA A 111 -3.68 13.92 -19.72
N GLY A 112 -2.88 14.47 -18.80
CA GLY A 112 -1.60 15.10 -19.13
C GLY A 112 -1.73 16.40 -19.93
N ASN A 113 -2.89 17.04 -19.93
CA ASN A 113 -3.15 18.24 -20.72
C ASN A 113 -2.77 19.53 -19.97
N PHE A 114 -1.48 19.85 -19.94
CA PHE A 114 -0.98 21.02 -19.23
C PHE A 114 -1.50 22.34 -19.83
N LYS A 115 -1.71 22.40 -21.15
CA LYS A 115 -2.19 23.59 -21.84
C LYS A 115 -3.54 24.05 -21.30
N GLU A 116 -4.47 23.12 -21.12
CA GLU A 116 -5.81 23.41 -20.59
C GLU A 116 -5.81 23.55 -19.05
N ALA A 117 -4.87 22.91 -18.34
CA ALA A 117 -4.74 23.06 -16.90
C ALA A 117 -4.14 24.41 -16.49
N LYS A 118 -3.23 24.97 -17.30
CA LYS A 118 -2.44 26.16 -16.96
C LYS A 118 -3.26 27.38 -16.52
N PRO A 119 -4.40 27.73 -17.15
CA PRO A 119 -5.24 28.82 -16.67
C PRO A 119 -5.84 28.55 -15.29
N LEU A 120 -6.19 27.30 -14.98
CA LEU A 120 -6.77 26.91 -13.69
C LEU A 120 -5.73 26.86 -12.56
N LEU A 121 -4.45 26.66 -12.90
CA LEU A 121 -3.36 26.68 -11.93
C LEU A 121 -3.02 28.09 -11.42
N ARG A 122 -3.35 29.12 -12.21
CA ARG A 122 -3.15 30.53 -11.87
C ARG A 122 -4.39 31.04 -11.12
N ASN A 123 -4.21 31.79 -10.04
CA ASN A 123 -5.32 32.50 -9.41
C ASN A 123 -5.45 33.90 -10.04
N GLU A 124 -6.68 34.37 -10.26
CA GLU A 124 -6.94 35.68 -10.89
C GLU A 124 -6.52 36.86 -9.99
N SER A 125 -6.41 36.62 -8.68
CA SER A 125 -6.21 37.66 -7.67
C SER A 125 -4.91 37.56 -6.88
N ASP A 126 -4.05 36.56 -7.14
CA ASP A 126 -2.83 36.34 -6.34
C ASP A 126 -1.65 35.85 -7.18
N HIS A 127 -0.45 36.36 -6.88
CA HIS A 127 0.81 35.87 -7.48
C HIS A 127 1.23 34.50 -6.92
N HIS A 128 0.46 33.93 -5.99
CA HIS A 128 0.69 32.60 -5.45
C HIS A 128 -0.07 31.55 -6.26
N LEU A 129 0.65 30.53 -6.76
CA LEU A 129 0.11 29.36 -7.45
C LEU A 129 -0.66 28.42 -6.49
N SER A 130 -1.69 28.95 -5.84
CA SER A 130 -2.46 28.30 -4.76
C SER A 130 -2.96 26.91 -5.15
N MET A 131 -3.43 26.75 -6.39
CA MET A 131 -3.98 25.48 -6.88
C MET A 131 -2.96 24.34 -7.00
N LEU A 132 -1.65 24.64 -7.02
CA LEU A 132 -0.60 23.61 -6.96
C LEU A 132 -0.55 22.93 -5.58
N ARG A 133 -0.93 23.67 -4.53
CA ARG A 133 -0.93 23.24 -3.13
C ARG A 133 -2.32 22.84 -2.62
N THR A 134 -3.38 23.02 -3.42
CA THR A 134 -4.76 22.73 -3.03
C THR A 134 -5.10 21.25 -3.19
N ALA A 135 -5.85 20.69 -2.24
CA ALA A 135 -6.51 19.40 -2.36
C ALA A 135 -7.61 19.48 -3.42
N ILE A 136 -7.48 18.68 -4.48
CA ILE A 136 -8.45 18.62 -5.58
C ILE A 136 -9.33 17.37 -5.53
N THR A 137 -9.14 16.50 -4.54
CA THR A 137 -9.99 15.35 -4.22
C THR A 137 -10.28 15.26 -2.73
N GLU A 138 -11.29 14.50 -2.35
CA GLU A 138 -11.61 14.24 -0.94
C GLU A 138 -10.52 13.42 -0.23
N MET A 139 -9.59 12.79 -0.96
CA MET A 139 -8.42 12.11 -0.40
C MET A 139 -7.24 13.05 -0.17
N ASP A 140 -7.47 14.37 -0.18
CA ASP A 140 -6.44 15.39 -0.04
C ASP A 140 -5.34 15.29 -1.12
N GLU A 141 -5.66 14.75 -2.28
CA GLU A 141 -4.68 14.66 -3.37
C GLU A 141 -4.55 16.02 -4.05
N THR A 142 -3.31 16.48 -4.23
CA THR A 142 -3.00 17.65 -5.06
C THR A 142 -2.94 17.28 -6.55
N VAL A 143 -2.82 18.28 -7.41
CA VAL A 143 -2.63 18.06 -8.86
C VAL A 143 -1.40 17.18 -9.16
N LEU A 144 -0.34 17.27 -8.36
CA LEU A 144 0.86 16.46 -8.52
C LEU A 144 0.62 14.98 -8.20
N HIS A 145 -0.17 14.68 -7.16
CA HIS A 145 -0.57 13.30 -6.83
C HIS A 145 -1.33 12.67 -8.00
N ILE A 146 -2.34 13.38 -8.53
CA ILE A 146 -3.17 12.89 -9.63
C ILE A 146 -2.34 12.66 -10.90
N ALA A 147 -1.52 13.64 -11.31
CA ALA A 147 -0.68 13.50 -12.48
C ALA A 147 0.36 12.37 -12.32
N THR A 148 0.89 12.17 -11.12
CA THR A 148 1.86 11.10 -10.81
C THR A 148 1.24 9.72 -10.85
N GLY A 149 0.05 9.54 -10.26
CA GLY A 149 -0.71 8.29 -10.36
C GLY A 149 -1.06 7.94 -11.81
N ALA A 150 -1.36 8.95 -12.63
CA ALA A 150 -1.60 8.80 -14.07
C ALA A 150 -0.32 8.71 -14.93
N ARG A 151 0.87 8.80 -14.31
CA ARG A 151 2.20 8.76 -14.96
C ARG A 151 2.36 9.80 -16.09
N GLN A 152 1.77 10.98 -15.93
CA GLN A 152 1.79 12.05 -16.93
C GLN A 152 3.08 12.87 -16.87
N VAL A 153 4.19 12.29 -17.35
CA VAL A 153 5.54 12.86 -17.23
C VAL A 153 5.62 14.30 -17.74
N GLY A 154 5.19 14.57 -18.97
CA GLY A 154 5.28 15.91 -19.56
C GLY A 154 4.45 16.96 -18.80
N PHE A 155 3.31 16.56 -18.22
CA PHE A 155 2.52 17.43 -17.35
C PHE A 155 3.27 17.72 -16.04
N ILE A 156 3.87 16.69 -15.44
CA ILE A 156 4.64 16.78 -14.20
C ILE A 156 5.86 17.69 -14.38
N GLU A 157 6.59 17.53 -15.49
CA GLU A 157 7.74 18.37 -15.82
C GLU A 157 7.37 19.86 -15.84
N GLU A 158 6.23 20.20 -16.42
CA GLU A 158 5.74 21.58 -16.47
C GLU A 158 5.26 22.12 -15.12
N ILE A 159 4.52 21.34 -14.32
CA ILE A 159 4.05 21.83 -13.01
C ILE A 159 5.17 21.90 -11.96
N ILE A 160 6.18 21.01 -12.01
CA ILE A 160 7.31 21.05 -11.06
C ILE A 160 8.14 22.32 -11.25
N LYS A 161 8.25 22.83 -12.49
CA LYS A 161 8.89 24.13 -12.79
C LYS A 161 8.19 25.30 -12.08
N LEU A 162 6.90 25.15 -11.76
CA LEU A 162 6.07 26.16 -11.11
C LEU A 162 5.98 25.98 -9.59
N MET A 163 6.43 24.85 -9.05
CA MET A 163 6.35 24.54 -7.62
C MET A 163 7.58 25.04 -6.86
N GLU A 164 7.43 25.31 -5.57
CA GLU A 164 8.54 25.39 -4.62
C GLU A 164 8.93 23.99 -4.14
N PRO A 165 10.18 23.76 -3.71
CA PRO A 165 10.62 22.43 -3.23
C PRO A 165 9.69 21.84 -2.16
N ASP A 166 9.20 22.65 -1.22
CA ASP A 166 8.31 22.18 -0.15
C ASP A 166 6.89 21.85 -0.61
N ASP A 167 6.46 22.29 -1.80
CA ASP A 167 5.17 21.86 -2.38
C ASP A 167 5.15 20.36 -2.67
N LEU A 168 6.31 19.77 -2.99
CA LEU A 168 6.42 18.34 -3.29
C LEU A 168 6.31 17.46 -2.03
N LYS A 169 6.42 18.07 -0.83
CA LYS A 169 6.32 17.38 0.46
C LYS A 169 4.87 17.21 0.93
N LEU A 170 3.90 17.76 0.22
CA LEU A 170 2.47 17.65 0.56
C LEU A 170 2.01 16.19 0.54
N GLN A 171 1.22 15.82 1.54
CA GLN A 171 0.71 14.48 1.79
C GLN A 171 -0.79 14.40 1.52
N ASP A 172 -1.23 13.29 0.93
CA ASP A 172 -2.62 12.89 0.82
C ASP A 172 -3.20 12.52 2.20
N ARG A 173 -4.48 12.13 2.24
CA ARG A 173 -5.19 11.75 3.46
C ARG A 173 -4.56 10.54 4.17
N ASN A 174 -3.82 9.70 3.46
CA ASN A 174 -3.14 8.53 4.01
C ASN A 174 -1.70 8.85 4.46
N GLY A 175 -1.23 10.09 4.28
CA GLY A 175 0.14 10.49 4.59
C GLY A 175 1.12 10.27 3.44
N ASN A 176 0.69 9.85 2.27
CA ASN A 176 1.60 9.63 1.12
C ASN A 176 1.84 10.91 0.36
N THR A 177 3.08 11.12 -0.09
CA THR A 177 3.41 12.17 -1.05
C THR A 177 3.26 11.68 -2.48
N ALA A 178 3.25 12.60 -3.45
CA ALA A 178 3.33 12.24 -4.86
C ALA A 178 4.61 11.43 -5.18
N PHE A 179 5.70 11.65 -4.44
CA PHE A 179 6.92 10.86 -4.57
C PHE A 179 6.71 9.38 -4.18
N CYS A 180 5.93 9.12 -3.12
CA CYS A 180 5.51 7.76 -2.75
C CYS A 180 4.71 7.10 -3.88
N PHE A 181 3.84 7.85 -4.57
CA PHE A 181 3.08 7.34 -5.72
C PHE A 181 4.01 6.99 -6.88
N ALA A 182 5.00 7.83 -7.17
CA ALA A 182 5.98 7.57 -8.23
C ALA A 182 6.82 6.31 -7.94
N ALA A 183 7.23 6.12 -6.68
CA ALA A 183 7.95 4.93 -6.23
C ALA A 183 7.09 3.66 -6.38
N ALA A 184 5.84 3.69 -5.91
CA ALA A 184 4.88 2.59 -6.08
C ALA A 184 4.57 2.27 -7.55
N ALA A 185 4.54 3.29 -8.42
CA ALA A 185 4.31 3.16 -9.86
C ALA A 185 5.57 2.73 -10.65
N GLY A 186 6.74 2.71 -10.01
CA GLY A 186 8.02 2.40 -10.66
C GLY A 186 8.44 3.43 -11.72
N SER A 187 7.99 4.68 -11.61
CA SER A 187 8.25 5.75 -12.58
C SER A 187 9.59 6.44 -12.31
N ILE A 188 10.70 5.85 -12.74
CA ILE A 188 12.06 6.38 -12.48
C ILE A 188 12.20 7.82 -13.00
N GLU A 189 11.61 8.11 -14.16
CA GLU A 189 11.65 9.45 -14.76
C GLU A 189 10.98 10.50 -13.86
N ILE A 190 9.80 10.21 -13.31
CA ILE A 190 9.09 11.12 -12.40
C ILE A 190 9.87 11.29 -11.10
N VAL A 191 10.41 10.19 -10.55
CA VAL A 191 11.26 10.24 -9.34
C VAL A 191 12.46 11.15 -9.55
N LYS A 192 13.14 11.06 -10.70
CA LYS A 192 14.28 11.94 -11.03
C LYS A 192 13.85 13.41 -11.10
N LEU A 193 12.77 13.71 -11.83
CA LEU A 193 12.24 15.09 -11.90
C LEU A 193 11.93 15.69 -10.52
N MET A 194 11.37 14.88 -9.62
CA MET A 194 11.08 15.31 -8.25
C MET A 194 12.33 15.46 -7.39
N LEU A 195 13.31 14.56 -7.49
CA LEU A 195 14.57 14.66 -6.75
C LEU A 195 15.44 15.83 -7.21
N ASP A 196 15.43 16.13 -8.52
CA ASP A 196 16.13 17.30 -9.07
C ASP A 196 15.58 18.61 -8.48
N LYS A 197 14.29 18.64 -8.13
CA LYS A 197 13.65 19.78 -7.47
C LYS A 197 13.82 19.75 -5.95
N ASN A 198 13.72 18.59 -5.33
CA ASN A 198 13.81 18.42 -3.88
C ASN A 198 14.41 17.05 -3.50
N PRO A 199 15.72 16.99 -3.19
CA PRO A 199 16.37 15.76 -2.74
C PRO A 199 15.86 15.20 -1.41
N ASP A 200 15.26 16.03 -0.54
CA ASP A 200 14.75 15.61 0.78
C ASP A 200 13.62 14.56 0.66
N LEU A 201 12.99 14.46 -0.51
CA LEU A 201 11.93 13.49 -0.78
C LEU A 201 12.40 12.05 -0.67
N LEU A 202 13.70 11.80 -0.84
CA LEU A 202 14.27 10.47 -0.91
C LEU A 202 13.99 9.63 0.36
N THR A 203 13.96 10.28 1.53
CA THR A 203 13.69 9.66 2.83
C THR A 203 12.45 10.21 3.53
N LEU A 204 11.74 11.14 2.89
CA LEU A 204 10.50 11.69 3.44
C LEU A 204 9.45 10.59 3.59
N ARG A 205 9.01 10.40 4.83
CA ARG A 205 8.11 9.29 5.19
C ARG A 205 6.69 9.56 4.72
N GLY A 206 6.10 8.51 4.14
CA GLY A 206 4.73 8.49 3.66
C GLY A 206 3.76 7.85 4.67
N ALA A 207 2.76 7.14 4.15
CA ALA A 207 1.85 6.32 4.94
C ALA A 207 2.62 5.30 5.81
N ASP A 208 2.06 4.97 6.98
CA ASP A 208 2.62 4.04 7.96
C ASP A 208 4.06 4.37 8.38
N ASN A 209 4.43 5.64 8.28
CA ASN A 209 5.77 6.15 8.55
C ASN A 209 6.86 5.45 7.69
N LYS A 210 6.52 4.97 6.49
CA LYS A 210 7.44 4.23 5.61
C LYS A 210 8.18 5.15 4.65
N VAL A 211 9.46 4.86 4.41
CA VAL A 211 10.26 5.55 3.39
C VAL A 211 9.79 5.16 1.97
N PRO A 212 9.98 6.00 0.94
CA PRO A 212 9.52 5.72 -0.42
C PRO A 212 10.06 4.41 -1.03
N LEU A 213 11.28 4.02 -0.66
CA LEU A 213 11.88 2.73 -1.04
C LEU A 213 11.00 1.54 -0.62
N TYR A 214 10.38 1.61 0.55
CA TYR A 214 9.46 0.56 1.00
C TYR A 214 8.26 0.41 0.05
N MET A 215 7.72 1.53 -0.47
CA MET A 215 6.62 1.48 -1.46
C MET A 215 7.07 0.80 -2.76
N ALA A 216 8.27 1.11 -3.26
CA ALA A 216 8.80 0.42 -4.43
C ALA A 216 8.94 -1.11 -4.19
N ALA A 217 9.40 -1.52 -2.99
CA ALA A 217 9.52 -2.91 -2.62
C ALA A 217 8.15 -3.61 -2.46
N LEU A 218 7.19 -2.95 -1.79
CA LEU A 218 5.83 -3.43 -1.56
C LEU A 218 5.10 -3.75 -2.87
N PHE A 219 5.30 -2.92 -3.89
CA PHE A 219 4.70 -3.11 -5.23
C PHE A 219 5.60 -3.89 -6.20
N GLY A 220 6.69 -4.51 -5.73
CA GLY A 220 7.57 -5.35 -6.54
C GLY A 220 8.30 -4.60 -7.67
N ARG A 221 8.49 -3.28 -7.54
CA ARG A 221 9.11 -2.43 -8.56
C ARG A 221 10.63 -2.57 -8.52
N THR A 222 11.14 -3.68 -9.05
CA THR A 222 12.55 -4.09 -8.93
C THR A 222 13.55 -2.97 -9.28
N GLU A 223 13.46 -2.38 -10.47
CA GLU A 223 14.41 -1.35 -10.92
C GLU A 223 14.29 -0.05 -10.11
N MET A 224 13.07 0.32 -9.70
CA MET A 224 12.85 1.47 -8.83
C MET A 224 13.42 1.23 -7.42
N ALA A 225 13.18 0.06 -6.84
CA ALA A 225 13.68 -0.29 -5.52
C ALA A 225 15.22 -0.32 -5.51
N LYS A 226 15.86 -0.82 -6.57
CA LYS A 226 17.32 -0.75 -6.73
C LYS A 226 17.80 0.70 -6.80
N PHE A 227 17.17 1.50 -7.66
CA PHE A 227 17.50 2.92 -7.82
C PHE A 227 17.40 3.70 -6.50
N LEU A 228 16.33 3.50 -5.73
CA LEU A 228 16.14 4.18 -4.45
C LEU A 228 17.09 3.64 -3.37
N TYR A 229 17.31 2.33 -3.31
CA TYR A 229 18.22 1.71 -2.33
C TYR A 229 19.63 2.29 -2.42
N ASP A 230 20.17 2.39 -3.64
CA ASP A 230 21.52 2.91 -3.87
C ASP A 230 21.67 4.39 -3.43
N GLY A 231 20.55 5.14 -3.32
CA GLY A 231 20.54 6.51 -2.79
C GLY A 231 20.26 6.62 -1.28
N THR A 232 19.67 5.60 -0.65
CA THR A 232 19.20 5.65 0.75
C THR A 232 20.02 4.83 1.75
N GLU A 233 20.99 4.02 1.31
CA GLU A 233 21.67 3.00 2.14
C GLU A 233 22.12 3.52 3.51
N SER A 234 22.72 4.71 3.58
CA SER A 234 23.23 5.29 4.84
C SER A 234 22.20 6.02 5.72
N GLN A 235 20.93 6.08 5.28
CA GLN A 235 19.87 6.88 5.91
C GLN A 235 18.72 6.04 6.45
N LEU A 236 18.73 4.73 6.23
CA LEU A 236 17.71 3.81 6.74
C LEU A 236 17.93 3.54 8.23
N THR A 237 16.85 3.54 9.01
CA THR A 237 16.91 3.07 10.40
C THR A 237 16.92 1.55 10.45
N ASP A 238 17.33 0.98 11.59
CA ASP A 238 17.26 -0.47 11.83
C ASP A 238 15.84 -1.04 11.57
N GLN A 239 14.80 -0.29 11.92
CA GLN A 239 13.42 -0.71 11.65
C GLN A 239 13.09 -0.66 10.16
N ASP A 240 13.55 0.36 9.43
CA ASP A 240 13.34 0.44 7.97
C ASP A 240 14.03 -0.72 7.26
N GLU A 241 15.26 -1.05 7.65
CA GLU A 241 16.01 -2.18 7.09
C GLU A 241 15.29 -3.51 7.37
N ALA A 242 14.78 -3.72 8.58
CA ALA A 242 14.03 -4.92 8.93
C ALA A 242 12.74 -5.03 8.12
N ASP A 243 11.92 -3.98 8.08
CA ASP A 243 10.67 -3.94 7.33
C ASP A 243 10.91 -4.17 5.83
N LEU A 244 11.92 -3.51 5.27
CA LEU A 244 12.30 -3.64 3.88
C LEU A 244 12.84 -5.05 3.56
N PHE A 245 13.62 -5.64 4.46
CA PHE A 245 14.18 -6.97 4.29
C PHE A 245 13.10 -8.04 4.14
N PHE A 246 12.14 -8.08 5.06
CA PHE A 246 11.00 -8.98 4.97
C PHE A 246 10.16 -8.68 3.73
N LYS A 247 9.90 -7.40 3.44
CA LYS A 247 9.11 -7.04 2.26
C LYS A 247 9.78 -7.48 0.96
N CYS A 248 11.10 -7.36 0.85
CA CYS A 248 11.85 -7.82 -0.31
C CYS A 248 11.80 -9.35 -0.47
N ILE A 249 11.76 -10.12 0.62
CA ILE A 249 11.58 -11.58 0.53
C ILE A 249 10.16 -11.92 0.04
N ASP A 250 9.15 -11.24 0.58
CA ASP A 250 7.76 -11.42 0.16
C ASP A 250 7.59 -11.14 -1.35
N THR A 251 8.24 -10.10 -1.86
CA THR A 251 8.10 -9.64 -3.26
C THR A 251 9.22 -10.10 -4.20
N ASP A 252 10.01 -11.11 -3.79
CA ASP A 252 11.08 -11.73 -4.59
C ASP A 252 12.23 -10.79 -5.01
N LEU A 253 12.41 -9.67 -4.30
CA LEU A 253 13.50 -8.71 -4.47
C LEU A 253 14.77 -9.15 -3.75
N TYR A 254 15.22 -10.38 -4.02
CA TYR A 254 16.33 -11.02 -3.34
C TYR A 254 17.65 -10.26 -3.47
N ASP A 255 17.86 -9.51 -4.56
CA ASP A 255 19.08 -8.70 -4.75
C ASP A 255 19.23 -7.67 -3.61
N ILE A 256 18.14 -6.98 -3.26
CA ILE A 256 18.12 -5.97 -2.18
C ILE A 256 18.13 -6.67 -0.82
N ALA A 257 17.35 -7.74 -0.64
CA ALA A 257 17.35 -8.52 0.61
C ALA A 257 18.76 -9.05 0.95
N LEU A 258 19.52 -9.49 -0.05
CA LEU A 258 20.91 -9.93 0.13
C LEU A 258 21.86 -8.77 0.45
N LYS A 259 21.66 -7.57 -0.12
CA LYS A 259 22.43 -6.37 0.26
C LYS A 259 22.17 -6.01 1.72
N LEU A 260 20.90 -5.93 2.13
CA LEU A 260 20.48 -5.68 3.51
C LEU A 260 21.08 -6.71 4.47
N LEU A 261 21.00 -8.01 4.15
CA LEU A 261 21.55 -9.05 5.02
C LEU A 261 23.09 -8.98 5.15
N LYS A 262 23.80 -8.57 4.10
CA LYS A 262 25.25 -8.37 4.16
C LYS A 262 25.62 -7.17 5.02
N HIS A 263 24.85 -6.09 4.92
CA HIS A 263 25.04 -4.89 5.75
C HIS A 263 24.69 -5.19 7.21
N GLN A 264 23.60 -5.92 7.44
CA GLN A 264 23.03 -6.17 8.76
C GLN A 264 22.75 -7.68 8.97
N PRO A 265 23.77 -8.49 9.29
CA PRO A 265 23.62 -9.95 9.43
C PRO A 265 22.58 -10.41 10.47
N LYS A 266 22.27 -9.57 11.47
CA LYS A 266 21.22 -9.84 12.47
C LYS A 266 19.83 -10.06 11.85
N LEU A 267 19.58 -9.51 10.66
CA LEU A 267 18.32 -9.71 9.93
C LEU A 267 18.00 -11.18 9.65
N ALA A 268 19.00 -12.07 9.58
CA ALA A 268 18.77 -13.50 9.40
C ALA A 268 17.93 -14.13 10.54
N VAL A 269 18.01 -13.56 11.75
CA VAL A 269 17.35 -14.09 12.96
C VAL A 269 16.30 -13.14 13.54
N THR A 270 16.18 -11.92 13.00
CA THR A 270 15.09 -10.99 13.32
C THR A 270 13.74 -11.63 12.99
N ARG A 271 12.71 -11.21 13.73
CA ARG A 271 11.33 -11.63 13.53
C ARG A 271 10.48 -10.49 13.00
N ASP A 272 9.58 -10.80 12.08
CA ASP A 272 8.58 -9.86 11.57
C ASP A 272 7.38 -9.70 12.52
N GLU A 273 6.33 -9.03 12.04
CA GLU A 273 5.07 -8.82 12.76
C GLU A 273 4.29 -10.11 13.07
N HIS A 274 4.65 -11.23 12.43
CA HIS A 274 4.06 -12.56 12.65
C HIS A 274 4.98 -13.47 13.47
N GLU A 275 6.02 -12.92 14.09
CA GLU A 275 7.09 -13.65 14.78
C GLU A 275 7.93 -14.57 13.86
N ASP A 276 7.86 -14.36 12.55
CA ASP A 276 8.52 -15.18 11.56
C ASP A 276 9.93 -14.68 11.24
N THR A 277 10.87 -15.62 11.14
CA THR A 277 12.19 -15.33 10.57
C THR A 277 12.12 -15.35 9.05
N ALA A 278 13.13 -14.78 8.38
CA ALA A 278 13.26 -14.88 6.92
C ALA A 278 13.18 -16.32 6.41
N LEU A 279 13.67 -17.29 7.18
CA LEU A 279 13.60 -18.71 6.81
C LEU A 279 12.16 -19.24 6.82
N HIS A 280 11.33 -18.83 7.79
CA HIS A 280 9.90 -19.20 7.81
C HIS A 280 9.17 -18.64 6.60
N VAL A 281 9.39 -17.37 6.27
CA VAL A 281 8.77 -16.71 5.10
C VAL A 281 9.19 -17.42 3.81
N LEU A 282 10.49 -17.72 3.65
CA LEU A 282 11.02 -18.44 2.49
C LEU A 282 10.45 -19.85 2.36
N ALA A 283 10.28 -20.58 3.47
CA ALA A 283 9.76 -21.94 3.48
C ALA A 283 8.30 -22.02 3.00
N ARG A 284 7.52 -20.95 3.17
CA ARG A 284 6.13 -20.85 2.69
C ARG A 284 6.02 -20.50 1.20
N LYS A 285 7.12 -20.11 0.54
CA LYS A 285 7.08 -19.73 -0.88
C LYS A 285 6.95 -20.96 -1.79
N PRO A 286 6.20 -20.88 -2.91
CA PRO A 286 6.00 -22.00 -3.80
C PRO A 286 7.33 -22.52 -4.37
N SER A 287 7.50 -23.84 -4.37
CA SER A 287 8.73 -24.55 -4.75
C SER A 287 9.15 -24.36 -6.21
N SER A 288 8.27 -23.83 -7.06
CA SER A 288 8.59 -23.41 -8.43
C SER A 288 9.66 -22.30 -8.51
N LEU A 289 9.84 -21.52 -7.44
CA LEU A 289 10.91 -20.51 -7.30
C LEU A 289 12.31 -21.15 -7.24
N PHE A 290 12.45 -22.27 -6.51
CA PHE A 290 13.70 -23.00 -6.40
C PHE A 290 13.93 -23.96 -7.57
N ALA A 291 12.87 -24.32 -8.30
CA ALA A 291 12.97 -25.13 -9.52
C ALA A 291 13.57 -24.36 -10.72
N ARG A 292 13.35 -23.04 -10.80
CA ARG A 292 13.80 -22.20 -11.94
C ARG A 292 15.21 -21.62 -11.79
N ARG A 293 15.75 -21.61 -10.57
CA ARG A 293 17.14 -21.20 -10.27
C ARG A 293 17.84 -22.28 -9.44
N ARG A 294 18.38 -23.31 -10.10
CA ARG A 294 19.30 -24.27 -9.46
C ARG A 294 20.51 -23.53 -8.88
N ILE A 295 20.45 -23.28 -7.58
CA ILE A 295 21.53 -23.36 -6.58
C ILE A 295 22.84 -22.64 -6.98
N GLY A 296 22.88 -21.33 -6.79
CA GLY A 296 24.12 -20.54 -6.71
C GLY A 296 24.24 -19.68 -5.44
N ILE A 297 23.12 -19.39 -4.77
CA ILE A 297 23.07 -18.38 -3.70
C ILE A 297 23.47 -18.98 -2.34
N PHE A 298 23.02 -20.20 -2.03
CA PHE A 298 23.32 -20.85 -0.74
C PHE A 298 24.64 -21.64 -0.70
N LYS A 299 25.28 -21.89 -1.86
CA LYS A 299 26.62 -22.50 -1.88
C LYS A 299 27.72 -21.61 -1.30
N ARG A 300 27.47 -20.31 -1.07
CA ARG A 300 28.47 -19.40 -0.50
C ARG A 300 28.40 -19.25 1.02
N LEU A 301 27.26 -19.58 1.64
CA LEU A 301 27.08 -19.50 3.10
C LEU A 301 27.53 -20.79 3.82
N ALA A 302 27.70 -21.90 3.09
CA ALA A 302 28.18 -23.16 3.65
C ALA A 302 29.73 -23.32 3.64
N TYR A 303 30.48 -22.36 3.08
CA TYR A 303 31.94 -22.48 2.87
C TYR A 303 32.78 -21.31 3.39
N SER A 304 32.24 -20.39 4.18
CA SER A 304 33.04 -19.40 4.91
C SER A 304 32.95 -19.69 6.41
N SER A 305 33.79 -20.64 6.85
CA SER A 305 34.22 -20.80 8.24
C SER A 305 35.31 -19.78 8.57
#